data_AF-A0AA38I7I9-F1
#
_entry.id   AF-A0AA38I7I9-F1
#
_cell.length_a   1.000
_cell.length_b   1.000
_cell.length_c   1.000
_cell.angle_alpha   90.00
_cell.angle_beta   90.00
_cell.angle_gamma   90.00
#
_symmetry.space_group_name_H-M   'P 1'
#
loop_
_entity.id
_entity.type
_entity.pdbx_description
1 polymer ?
#
loop_
_entity_poly.entity_id
_entity_poly.type
_entity_poly.pdbx_seq_one_letter_code
_entity_poly.pdbx_strand_id
1 'polypeptide(L)'
;MGNSRSIKICNETDDDIIHVELKSANTVFIRNIPPLRTIDPHSSREFTVNPYNAMSSFQLIPWNFVQSALRLLRLRRNWCRLLVIFRNSGTDDFQITSKRPTLNVEFTTKSHEVDVTRRKHKKGYKITLRPSTLPQTQNQTAEQLRQEGTQAMTQHRFTEAREKFEEALRTATDENTKRAIKSSLDGLEPAMEKRAEEMHTEGIRFLVEDFYDEALKRFKKSLKLAKKSHTIGDIKSSIEKTKKLKISDEKALRLLQEGEKLVKRKEYDEALRKYMEAAVAATKSQTRDRISANIERIQQM
;
A
#
# COMPACT_ATOMS: atom_id res chain seq x y z
N MET A 1 -16.64 -25.01 36.00
CA MET A 1 -15.42 -25.66 35.44
C MET A 1 -14.77 -24.69 34.45
N GLY A 2 -13.45 -24.67 34.32
CA GLY A 2 -12.74 -23.69 33.48
C GLY A 2 -12.31 -24.26 32.13
N ASN A 3 -12.73 -23.63 31.03
CA ASN A 3 -12.38 -24.05 29.67
C ASN A 3 -10.89 -23.74 29.36
N SER A 4 -10.01 -24.70 29.62
CA SER A 4 -8.61 -24.60 29.17
C SER A 4 -8.55 -24.63 27.65
N ARG A 5 -7.73 -23.75 27.07
CA ARG A 5 -7.39 -23.76 25.65
C ARG A 5 -5.91 -24.13 25.55
N SER A 6 -5.60 -25.26 24.92
CA SER A 6 -4.23 -25.66 24.61
C SER A 6 -3.81 -25.11 23.25
N ILE A 7 -2.62 -24.54 23.17
CA ILE A 7 -1.92 -24.39 21.89
C ILE A 7 -1.06 -25.65 21.73
N LYS A 8 -1.16 -26.36 20.60
CA LYS A 8 -0.14 -27.34 20.23
C LYS A 8 0.99 -26.59 19.54
N ILE A 9 2.19 -26.63 20.13
CA ILE A 9 3.43 -26.30 19.43
C ILE A 9 4.08 -27.63 19.10
N CYS A 10 3.98 -28.03 17.83
CA CYS A 10 4.65 -29.24 17.34
C CYS A 10 6.14 -28.93 17.13
N ASN A 11 7.01 -29.81 17.62
CA ASN A 11 8.41 -29.86 17.25
C ASN A 11 8.62 -31.19 16.51
N GLU A 12 8.92 -31.16 15.21
CA GLU A 12 8.75 -32.33 14.32
C GLU A 12 9.84 -33.42 14.45
N THR A 13 10.58 -33.47 15.57
CA THR A 13 11.84 -34.25 15.67
C THR A 13 11.99 -35.18 16.89
N ASP A 14 11.13 -35.11 17.90
CA ASP A 14 11.05 -36.08 19.01
C ASP A 14 9.67 -35.98 19.72
N ASP A 15 9.21 -37.05 20.39
CA ASP A 15 7.90 -37.15 21.07
C ASP A 15 7.71 -36.24 22.32
N ASP A 16 8.63 -35.32 22.57
CA ASP A 16 8.53 -34.32 23.64
C ASP A 16 7.49 -33.24 23.31
N ILE A 17 6.21 -33.58 23.51
CA ILE A 17 5.08 -32.66 23.41
C ILE A 17 5.27 -31.52 24.43
N ILE A 18 5.70 -30.36 23.92
CA ILE A 18 5.70 -29.11 24.66
C ILE A 18 4.24 -28.70 24.87
N HIS A 19 3.64 -29.19 25.95
CA HIS A 19 2.27 -28.86 26.32
C HIS A 19 2.15 -27.40 26.71
N VAL A 20 1.65 -26.57 25.78
CA VAL A 20 1.37 -25.16 25.99
C VAL A 20 -0.08 -24.97 26.45
N GLU A 21 -0.23 -24.78 27.76
CA GLU A 21 -1.52 -24.59 28.43
C GLU A 21 -1.79 -23.09 28.63
N LEU A 22 -2.89 -22.57 28.08
CA LEU A 22 -3.45 -21.27 28.48
C LEU A 22 -4.38 -21.47 29.68
N LYS A 23 -4.12 -20.74 30.77
CA LYS A 23 -5.02 -20.66 31.94
C LYS A 23 -5.77 -19.34 32.06
N SER A 24 -5.32 -18.32 31.34
CA SER A 24 -5.92 -16.98 31.26
C SER A 24 -5.52 -16.35 29.93
N ALA A 25 -6.10 -15.18 29.59
CA ALA A 25 -5.77 -14.48 28.36
C ALA A 25 -4.27 -14.10 28.23
N ASN A 26 -3.58 -13.89 29.37
CA ASN A 26 -2.25 -13.26 29.41
C ASN A 26 -1.16 -14.19 30.00
N THR A 27 -1.39 -15.51 30.08
CA THR A 27 -0.40 -16.43 30.68
C THR A 27 -0.30 -17.77 29.96
N VAL A 28 0.93 -18.07 29.54
CA VAL A 28 1.32 -19.24 28.74
C VAL A 28 2.22 -20.13 29.60
N PHE A 29 1.85 -21.41 29.76
CA PHE A 29 2.64 -22.38 30.54
C PHE A 29 3.33 -23.39 29.63
N ILE A 30 4.66 -23.44 29.70
CA ILE A 30 5.50 -24.42 28.99
C ILE A 30 5.87 -25.55 29.94
N ARG A 31 5.48 -26.78 29.59
CA ARG A 31 5.82 -28.03 30.31
C ARG A 31 6.70 -28.93 29.42
N ASN A 32 7.37 -29.90 30.04
CA ASN A 32 8.19 -30.94 29.39
C ASN A 32 9.20 -30.39 28.37
N ILE A 33 10.28 -29.77 28.87
CA ILE A 33 11.47 -29.46 28.06
C ILE A 33 12.50 -30.58 28.30
N PRO A 34 12.91 -31.35 27.27
CA PRO A 34 13.78 -32.50 27.43
C PRO A 34 15.26 -32.18 27.69
N PRO A 35 16.04 -33.16 28.20
CA PRO A 35 17.47 -33.04 28.39
C PRO A 35 18.26 -33.36 27.10
N LEU A 36 18.64 -32.31 26.36
CA LEU A 36 19.40 -32.41 25.10
C LEU A 36 20.63 -33.35 25.16
N ARG A 37 20.78 -34.20 24.15
CA ARG A 37 22.02 -34.89 23.76
C ARG A 37 22.50 -34.37 22.38
N THR A 38 23.39 -35.07 21.68
CA THR A 38 24.45 -34.44 20.87
C THR A 38 24.84 -35.28 19.64
N ILE A 39 25.09 -34.63 18.46
CA ILE A 39 25.51 -35.13 17.10
C ILE A 39 24.34 -35.21 16.07
N ASP A 40 24.34 -34.56 14.87
CA ASP A 40 25.27 -33.55 14.26
C ASP A 40 24.60 -32.60 13.19
N PRO A 41 25.27 -31.77 12.32
CA PRO A 41 24.73 -30.42 12.02
C PRO A 41 24.29 -30.01 10.58
N HIS A 42 24.51 -30.74 9.48
CA HIS A 42 24.38 -30.16 8.11
C HIS A 42 22.93 -30.05 7.56
N SER A 43 22.23 -28.95 7.84
CA SER A 43 21.28 -28.22 6.97
C SER A 43 20.46 -27.19 7.77
N SER A 44 19.75 -26.29 7.08
CA SER A 44 18.90 -25.25 7.69
C SER A 44 17.76 -24.84 6.76
N ARG A 45 16.53 -24.75 7.28
CA ARG A 45 15.36 -24.19 6.58
C ARG A 45 14.45 -23.44 7.55
N GLU A 46 13.80 -22.39 7.07
CA GLU A 46 12.74 -21.65 7.77
C GLU A 46 11.38 -21.96 7.10
N PHE A 47 10.29 -21.79 7.85
CA PHE A 47 8.91 -21.89 7.34
C PHE A 47 8.03 -20.78 7.92
N THR A 48 7.08 -20.30 7.11
CA THR A 48 6.15 -19.22 7.46
C THR A 48 4.72 -19.70 7.29
N VAL A 49 3.86 -19.47 8.29
CA VAL A 49 2.42 -19.80 8.22
C VAL A 49 1.62 -18.53 7.95
N ASN A 50 0.82 -18.52 6.88
CA ASN A 50 0.07 -17.35 6.42
C ASN A 50 -1.38 -17.34 6.96
N PRO A 51 -1.81 -16.33 7.73
CA PRO A 51 -3.06 -16.36 8.49
C PRO A 51 -4.26 -15.72 7.77
N TYR A 52 -4.47 -15.97 6.47
CA TYR A 52 -5.66 -15.52 5.73
C TYR A 52 -6.32 -16.62 4.89
N ASN A 53 -7.32 -17.29 5.46
CA ASN A 53 -8.49 -17.75 4.71
C ASN A 53 -9.67 -18.15 5.62
N ALA A 54 -10.87 -18.21 5.03
CA ALA A 54 -12.13 -18.72 5.59
C ALA A 54 -12.71 -18.01 6.85
N MET A 55 -13.70 -17.15 6.60
CA MET A 55 -14.80 -16.91 7.56
C MET A 55 -15.77 -18.09 7.56
N SER A 56 -16.52 -18.25 8.66
CA SER A 56 -17.78 -19.01 8.79
C SER A 56 -17.73 -20.56 8.79
N SER A 57 -18.78 -21.14 9.39
CA SER A 57 -19.06 -22.56 9.63
C SER A 57 -18.17 -23.29 10.67
N PHE A 58 -18.82 -24.11 11.50
CA PHE A 58 -18.20 -25.10 12.38
C PHE A 58 -18.35 -26.48 11.72
N GLN A 59 -17.26 -27.22 11.54
CA GLN A 59 -17.29 -28.67 11.33
C GLN A 59 -16.15 -29.32 12.11
N LEU A 60 -16.41 -30.48 12.73
CA LEU A 60 -15.35 -31.33 13.27
C LEU A 60 -14.75 -32.16 12.13
N ILE A 61 -13.42 -32.12 11.99
CA ILE A 61 -12.68 -33.04 11.13
C ILE A 61 -12.29 -34.28 11.98
N PRO A 62 -12.59 -35.52 11.55
CA PRO A 62 -12.24 -36.72 12.30
C PRO A 62 -10.74 -36.93 12.50
N TRP A 63 -10.39 -37.64 13.58
CA TRP A 63 -9.02 -37.84 14.07
C TRP A 63 -8.08 -38.67 13.16
N ASN A 64 -8.59 -39.24 12.08
CA ASN A 64 -7.96 -40.37 11.37
C ASN A 64 -7.24 -39.99 10.06
N PHE A 65 -6.85 -38.73 9.85
CA PHE A 65 -6.30 -38.24 8.57
C PHE A 65 -4.90 -37.60 8.63
N VAL A 66 -4.12 -37.86 9.68
CA VAL A 66 -2.74 -37.33 9.83
C VAL A 66 -1.79 -38.43 10.34
N GLN A 67 -1.35 -39.34 9.44
CA GLN A 67 -0.40 -40.40 9.81
C GLN A 67 0.60 -40.81 8.70
N SER A 68 0.81 -39.99 7.67
CA SER A 68 1.61 -40.34 6.48
C SER A 68 2.76 -39.36 6.17
N ALA A 69 3.78 -39.30 7.05
CA ALA A 69 5.03 -38.58 6.79
C ALA A 69 6.21 -39.05 7.69
N LEU A 70 6.59 -40.34 7.61
CA LEU A 70 7.71 -40.90 8.39
C LEU A 70 9.00 -41.02 7.55
N ARG A 71 10.01 -40.14 7.79
CA ARG A 71 11.44 -40.52 7.98
C ARG A 71 12.47 -39.36 7.95
N LEU A 72 13.49 -39.57 8.79
CA LEU A 72 14.92 -39.22 8.66
C LEU A 72 15.49 -37.82 9.05
N LEU A 73 16.51 -37.94 9.91
CA LEU A 73 17.70 -37.09 10.16
C LEU A 73 17.64 -35.98 11.23
N ARG A 74 18.80 -35.81 11.89
CA ARG A 74 19.05 -35.00 13.09
C ARG A 74 19.76 -33.70 12.73
N LEU A 75 19.52 -32.63 13.51
CA LEU A 75 20.29 -31.39 13.44
C LEU A 75 20.66 -30.85 14.83
N ARG A 76 21.89 -30.33 14.94
CA ARG A 76 22.50 -29.84 16.19
C ARG A 76 22.58 -28.30 16.20
N ARG A 77 21.82 -27.63 17.07
CA ARG A 77 22.26 -26.45 17.85
C ARG A 77 21.22 -26.14 18.95
N ASN A 78 21.69 -25.70 20.12
CA ASN A 78 20.92 -25.54 21.37
C ASN A 78 19.91 -24.34 21.38
N TRP A 79 19.22 -24.09 20.28
CA TRP A 79 18.46 -22.87 20.01
C TRP A 79 17.04 -23.25 19.55
N CYS A 80 16.03 -23.05 20.39
CA CYS A 80 14.63 -23.20 20.01
C CYS A 80 14.05 -21.82 19.68
N ARG A 81 13.64 -21.59 18.44
CA ARG A 81 12.90 -20.37 18.06
C ARG A 81 11.41 -20.61 18.32
N LEU A 82 10.80 -19.77 19.14
CA LEU A 82 9.38 -19.78 19.47
C LEU A 82 8.77 -18.50 18.93
N LEU A 83 7.81 -18.61 18.02
CA LEU A 83 7.05 -17.47 17.51
C LEU A 83 5.70 -17.42 18.21
N VAL A 84 5.34 -16.27 18.79
CA VAL A 84 4.00 -16.05 19.37
C VAL A 84 3.34 -14.88 18.65
N ILE A 85 2.30 -15.21 17.88
CA ILE A 85 1.46 -14.24 17.16
C ILE A 85 0.23 -13.95 18.03
N PHE A 86 -0.02 -12.66 18.29
CA PHE A 86 -1.10 -12.18 19.14
C PHE A 86 -2.30 -11.68 18.32
N ARG A 87 -3.45 -11.52 19.00
CA ARG A 87 -4.71 -11.08 18.37
C ARG A 87 -4.72 -9.63 17.87
N ASN A 88 -3.77 -8.81 18.32
CA ASN A 88 -3.52 -7.44 17.84
C ASN A 88 -2.48 -7.41 16.70
N SER A 89 -2.22 -8.54 16.03
CA SER A 89 -1.17 -8.73 15.02
C SER A 89 0.27 -8.48 15.50
N GLY A 90 0.45 -8.14 16.79
CA GLY A 90 1.76 -8.15 17.43
C GLY A 90 2.38 -9.54 17.34
N THR A 91 3.69 -9.59 17.15
CA THR A 91 4.45 -10.85 17.09
C THR A 91 5.67 -10.71 17.99
N ASP A 92 5.80 -11.63 18.94
CA ASP A 92 7.03 -11.81 19.71
C ASP A 92 7.79 -13.01 19.14
N ASP A 93 9.05 -12.81 18.79
CA ASP A 93 9.97 -13.85 18.32
C ASP A 93 11.01 -14.10 19.41
N PHE A 94 10.97 -15.30 20.00
CA PHE A 94 11.75 -15.71 21.15
C PHE A 94 12.82 -16.70 20.71
N GLN A 95 14.08 -16.31 20.85
CA GLN A 95 15.22 -17.19 20.67
C GLN A 95 15.62 -17.78 22.03
N ILE A 96 15.15 -19.00 22.29
CA ILE A 96 15.32 -19.70 23.57
C ILE A 96 16.57 -20.58 23.50
N THR A 97 17.61 -20.23 24.26
CA THR A 97 18.82 -21.06 24.38
C THR A 97 18.95 -21.65 25.79
N SER A 98 19.24 -22.95 25.86
CA SER A 98 19.40 -23.67 27.12
C SER A 98 20.88 -23.84 27.48
N LYS A 99 21.35 -23.04 28.44
CA LYS A 99 22.66 -23.19 29.09
C LYS A 99 22.41 -23.52 30.56
N ARG A 100 22.33 -24.81 30.92
CA ARG A 100 22.07 -25.25 32.30
C ARG A 100 22.98 -24.48 33.29
N PRO A 101 22.45 -23.87 34.37
CA PRO A 101 21.09 -23.97 34.89
C PRO A 101 20.09 -22.88 34.40
N THR A 102 20.51 -21.94 33.54
CA THR A 102 19.67 -20.83 33.05
C THR A 102 18.95 -21.18 31.75
N LEU A 103 17.90 -20.39 31.47
CA LEU A 103 17.28 -20.29 30.15
C LEU A 103 17.52 -18.87 29.70
N ASN A 104 18.29 -18.68 28.64
CA ASN A 104 18.44 -17.37 28.02
C ASN A 104 17.32 -17.25 26.99
N VAL A 105 16.56 -16.16 27.07
CA VAL A 105 15.47 -15.85 26.14
C VAL A 105 15.80 -14.50 25.52
N GLU A 106 16.33 -14.55 24.30
CA GLU A 106 16.72 -13.38 23.53
C GLU A 106 15.58 -13.03 22.58
N PHE A 107 15.16 -11.76 22.55
CA PHE A 107 14.02 -11.32 21.73
C PHE A 107 14.54 -10.85 20.38
N THR A 108 14.13 -11.51 19.31
CA THR A 108 14.40 -11.05 17.92
C THR A 108 13.33 -10.08 17.44
N THR A 109 12.13 -10.12 18.01
CA THR A 109 11.09 -9.08 17.89
C THR A 109 10.27 -9.05 19.18
N LYS A 110 9.91 -7.86 19.67
CA LYS A 110 9.27 -7.66 20.98
C LYS A 110 8.12 -6.66 20.92
N SER A 111 6.93 -7.15 20.61
CA SER A 111 5.66 -6.43 20.65
C SER A 111 5.09 -6.23 22.06
N HIS A 112 5.35 -7.15 23.00
CA HIS A 112 4.89 -7.07 24.39
C HIS A 112 6.06 -7.17 25.40
N GLU A 113 5.86 -6.72 26.64
CA GLU A 113 6.82 -7.01 27.72
C GLU A 113 6.49 -8.38 28.35
N VAL A 114 7.48 -9.28 28.39
CA VAL A 114 7.25 -10.69 28.71
C VAL A 114 8.21 -11.17 29.80
N ASP A 115 7.66 -11.55 30.95
CA ASP A 115 8.40 -12.15 32.07
C ASP A 115 8.48 -13.67 31.92
N VAL A 116 9.70 -14.22 31.84
CA VAL A 116 9.95 -15.66 31.83
C VAL A 116 10.50 -16.09 33.19
N THR A 117 9.68 -16.79 33.98
CA THR A 117 10.03 -17.20 35.36
C THR A 117 10.13 -18.71 35.50
N ARG A 118 11.25 -19.21 36.03
CA ARG A 118 11.47 -20.63 36.33
C ARG A 118 10.67 -21.02 37.58
N ARG A 119 9.90 -22.12 37.52
CA ARG A 119 9.07 -22.55 38.66
C ARG A 119 9.92 -23.28 39.71
N LYS A 120 9.87 -22.83 40.97
CA LYS A 120 10.65 -23.41 42.09
C LYS A 120 10.37 -24.91 42.33
N HIS A 121 9.13 -25.36 42.14
CA HIS A 121 8.69 -26.72 42.55
C HIS A 121 8.16 -27.61 41.41
N LYS A 122 8.28 -27.21 40.13
CA LYS A 122 7.87 -28.02 38.96
C LYS A 122 8.82 -27.79 37.79
N LYS A 123 9.15 -28.84 37.01
CA LYS A 123 9.91 -28.71 35.76
C LYS A 123 9.09 -27.87 34.75
N GLY A 124 9.58 -26.68 34.40
CA GLY A 124 8.93 -25.79 33.43
C GLY A 124 9.06 -24.30 33.77
N TYR A 125 8.64 -23.47 32.82
CA TYR A 125 8.70 -22.00 32.90
C TYR A 125 7.27 -21.42 32.79
N LYS A 126 7.01 -20.33 33.51
CA LYS A 126 5.81 -19.51 33.32
C LYS A 126 6.21 -18.30 32.47
N ILE A 127 5.55 -18.14 31.33
CA ILE A 127 5.64 -16.94 30.50
C ILE A 127 4.43 -16.07 30.87
N THR A 128 4.70 -14.85 31.32
CA THR A 128 3.67 -13.85 31.69
C THR A 128 3.76 -12.68 30.75
N LEU A 129 2.67 -12.38 30.05
CA LEU A 129 2.56 -11.17 29.25
C LEU A 129 2.14 -10.04 30.20
N ARG A 130 2.95 -9.00 30.30
CA ARG A 130 2.52 -7.74 30.93
C ARG A 130 1.60 -6.98 29.96
N PRO A 131 0.75 -6.06 30.46
CA PRO A 131 0.07 -5.10 29.59
C PRO A 131 1.08 -4.32 28.75
N SER A 132 0.70 -3.97 27.50
CA SER A 132 1.52 -3.11 26.64
C SER A 132 1.88 -1.83 27.37
N THR A 133 3.17 -1.49 27.41
CA THR A 133 3.62 -0.22 27.96
C THR A 133 3.12 0.94 27.09
N LEU A 134 2.96 2.14 27.64
CA LEU A 134 2.49 3.30 26.88
C LEU A 134 3.32 3.54 25.58
N PRO A 135 4.67 3.47 25.60
CA PRO A 135 5.48 3.48 24.37
C PRO A 135 5.15 2.38 23.37
N GLN A 136 4.90 1.14 23.80
CA GLN A 136 4.52 0.05 22.90
C GLN A 136 3.17 0.32 22.22
N THR A 137 2.18 0.80 22.97
CA THR A 137 0.88 1.19 22.42
C THR A 137 1.02 2.37 21.45
N GLN A 138 1.82 3.38 21.78
CA GLN A 138 2.12 4.51 20.91
C GLN A 138 2.78 4.08 19.58
N ASN A 139 3.77 3.19 19.63
CA ASN A 139 4.42 2.69 18.41
C ASN A 139 3.49 1.80 17.57
N GLN A 140 2.60 1.02 18.20
CA GLN A 140 1.54 0.26 17.50
C GLN A 140 0.57 1.20 16.77
N THR A 141 0.10 2.28 17.42
CA THR A 141 -0.72 3.31 16.79
C THR A 141 0.03 4.02 15.65
N ALA A 142 1.31 4.35 15.83
CA ALA A 142 2.12 4.99 14.81
C ALA A 142 2.31 4.11 13.55
N GLU A 143 2.52 2.80 13.73
CA GLU A 143 2.56 1.86 12.60
C GLU A 143 1.21 1.68 11.91
N GLN A 144 0.08 1.71 12.64
CA GLN A 144 -1.25 1.74 12.02
C GLN A 144 -1.44 3.01 11.18
N LEU A 145 -1.12 4.18 11.72
CA LEU A 145 -1.18 5.45 10.99
C LEU A 145 -0.26 5.46 9.76
N ARG A 146 0.90 4.81 9.82
CA ARG A 146 1.79 4.61 8.66
C ARG A 146 1.16 3.69 7.61
N GLN A 147 0.43 2.65 8.00
CA GLN A 147 -0.32 1.79 7.06
C GLN A 147 -1.48 2.55 6.41
N GLU A 148 -2.26 3.32 7.18
CA GLU A 148 -3.33 4.20 6.68
C GLU A 148 -2.79 5.25 5.69
N GLY A 149 -1.68 5.91 6.01
CA GLY A 149 -1.02 6.86 5.11
C GLY A 149 -0.50 6.21 3.82
N THR A 150 0.02 4.98 3.91
CA THR A 150 0.43 4.19 2.74
C THR A 150 -0.79 3.85 1.87
N GLN A 151 -1.91 3.44 2.47
CA GLN A 151 -3.15 3.17 1.74
C GLN A 151 -3.68 4.43 1.05
N ALA A 152 -3.73 5.57 1.75
CA ALA A 152 -4.09 6.87 1.19
C ALA A 152 -3.19 7.24 -0.01
N MET A 153 -1.88 7.01 0.08
CA MET A 153 -0.93 7.24 -1.02
C MET A 153 -1.23 6.34 -2.25
N THR A 154 -1.52 5.05 -2.06
CA THR A 154 -1.93 4.16 -3.18
C THR A 154 -3.22 4.60 -3.87
N GLN A 155 -4.09 5.30 -3.13
CA GLN A 155 -5.35 5.87 -3.63
C GLN A 155 -5.18 7.32 -4.14
N HIS A 156 -3.94 7.81 -4.27
CA HIS A 156 -3.57 9.17 -4.65
C HIS A 156 -4.12 10.28 -3.71
N ARG A 157 -4.53 9.94 -2.49
CA ARG A 157 -4.98 10.86 -1.44
C ARG A 157 -3.76 11.45 -0.70
N PHE A 158 -2.88 12.12 -1.46
CA PHE A 158 -1.53 12.50 -1.00
C PHE A 158 -1.51 13.47 0.20
N THR A 159 -2.50 14.35 0.35
CA THR A 159 -2.60 15.25 1.52
C THR A 159 -2.85 14.45 2.80
N GLU A 160 -3.86 13.59 2.78
CA GLU A 160 -4.23 12.69 3.87
C GLU A 160 -3.09 11.70 4.19
N ALA A 161 -2.36 11.23 3.17
CA ALA A 161 -1.15 10.43 3.36
C ALA A 161 -0.08 11.20 4.14
N ARG A 162 0.16 12.48 3.80
CA ARG A 162 1.11 13.34 4.54
C ARG A 162 0.67 13.54 5.99
N GLU A 163 -0.59 13.90 6.20
CA GLU A 163 -1.19 14.11 7.52
C GLU A 163 -1.03 12.85 8.40
N LYS A 164 -1.36 11.66 7.85
CA LYS A 164 -1.20 10.38 8.54
C LYS A 164 0.25 10.02 8.86
N PHE A 165 1.18 10.28 7.95
CA PHE A 165 2.60 10.06 8.24
C PHE A 165 3.17 11.05 9.26
N GLU A 166 2.72 12.31 9.26
CA GLU A 166 3.12 13.29 10.27
C GLU A 166 2.52 12.99 11.64
N GLU A 167 1.26 12.54 11.71
CA GLU A 167 0.60 12.06 12.93
C GLU A 167 1.32 10.82 13.49
N ALA A 168 1.65 9.86 12.63
CA ALA A 168 2.48 8.71 12.98
C ALA A 168 3.82 9.13 13.58
N LEU A 169 4.52 10.09 12.95
CA LEU A 169 5.85 10.54 13.38
C LEU A 169 5.82 11.26 14.74
N ARG A 170 4.73 11.96 15.05
CA ARG A 170 4.49 12.60 16.36
C ARG A 170 4.12 11.57 17.44
N THR A 171 3.48 10.47 17.05
CA THR A 171 3.05 9.40 17.97
C THR A 171 4.19 8.42 18.28
N ALA A 172 5.07 8.12 17.32
CA ALA A 172 6.17 7.18 17.47
C ALA A 172 7.19 7.62 18.54
N THR A 173 7.47 6.75 19.51
CA THR A 173 8.50 6.99 20.53
C THR A 173 9.86 6.44 20.13
N ASP A 174 9.92 5.30 19.42
CA ASP A 174 11.17 4.61 19.10
C ASP A 174 11.79 5.01 17.74
N GLU A 175 13.13 4.92 17.65
CA GLU A 175 13.89 5.36 16.48
C GLU A 175 13.87 4.38 15.29
N ASN A 176 13.30 3.18 15.41
CA ASN A 176 13.09 2.30 14.26
C ASN A 176 11.78 2.65 13.57
N THR A 177 10.69 2.77 14.33
CA THR A 177 9.38 3.23 13.85
C THR A 177 9.48 4.64 13.24
N LYS A 178 10.15 5.60 13.91
CA LYS A 178 10.40 6.93 13.34
C LYS A 178 11.18 6.89 12.01
N ARG A 179 12.15 5.97 11.86
CA ARG A 179 12.89 5.81 10.59
C ARG A 179 12.03 5.20 9.48
N ALA A 180 11.19 4.22 9.79
CA ALA A 180 10.23 3.66 8.84
C ALA A 180 9.19 4.71 8.37
N ILE A 181 8.72 5.57 9.28
CA ILE A 181 7.80 6.66 8.96
C ILE A 181 8.49 7.74 8.11
N LYS A 182 9.72 8.16 8.47
CA LYS A 182 10.52 9.10 7.66
C LYS A 182 10.73 8.57 6.24
N SER A 183 11.17 7.32 6.08
CA SER A 183 11.29 6.69 4.76
C SER A 183 9.97 6.60 3.97
N SER A 184 8.82 6.67 4.65
CA SER A 184 7.49 6.72 4.00
C SER A 184 7.13 8.15 3.55
N LEU A 185 7.54 9.18 4.31
CA LEU A 185 7.47 10.60 3.91
C LEU A 185 8.41 10.90 2.75
N ASP A 186 9.65 10.39 2.78
CA ASP A 186 10.66 10.60 1.74
C ASP A 186 10.18 9.99 0.39
N GLY A 187 9.40 8.92 0.43
CA GLY A 187 8.76 8.31 -0.74
C GLY A 187 7.52 9.06 -1.27
N LEU A 188 6.94 9.98 -0.49
CA LEU A 188 5.71 10.68 -0.86
C LEU A 188 5.91 11.66 -2.01
N GLU A 189 6.98 12.46 -1.99
CA GLU A 189 7.21 13.48 -3.03
C GLU A 189 7.56 12.87 -4.40
N PRO A 190 8.40 11.81 -4.51
CA PRO A 190 8.53 11.02 -5.74
C PRO A 190 7.21 10.41 -6.24
N ALA A 191 6.34 9.95 -5.34
CA ALA A 191 5.03 9.40 -5.72
C ALA A 191 4.05 10.47 -6.24
N MET A 192 4.05 11.66 -5.62
CA MET A 192 3.31 12.83 -6.13
C MET A 192 3.81 13.27 -7.50
N GLU A 193 5.13 13.37 -7.67
CA GLU A 193 5.78 13.79 -8.91
C GLU A 193 5.50 12.82 -10.06
N LYS A 194 5.68 11.52 -9.86
CA LYS A 194 5.32 10.50 -10.85
C LYS A 194 3.84 10.62 -11.25
N ARG A 195 2.94 10.84 -10.28
CA ARG A 195 1.51 11.00 -10.59
C ARG A 195 1.21 12.32 -11.29
N ALA A 196 2.05 13.34 -11.16
CA ALA A 196 2.00 14.55 -11.98
C ALA A 196 2.40 14.27 -13.44
N GLU A 197 3.51 13.57 -13.67
CA GLU A 197 4.00 13.15 -14.99
C GLU A 197 2.96 12.29 -15.73
N GLU A 198 2.33 11.34 -15.03
CA GLU A 198 1.21 10.55 -15.56
C GLU A 198 0.02 11.43 -15.95
N MET A 199 -0.43 12.35 -15.08
CA MET A 199 -1.55 13.25 -15.38
C MET A 199 -1.22 14.29 -16.47
N HIS A 200 0.05 14.63 -16.66
CA HIS A 200 0.51 15.45 -17.79
C HIS A 200 0.40 14.65 -19.10
N THR A 201 0.85 13.40 -19.10
CA THR A 201 0.70 12.47 -20.23
C THR A 201 -0.77 12.20 -20.58
N GLU A 202 -1.63 11.98 -19.58
CA GLU A 202 -3.09 11.89 -19.76
C GLU A 202 -3.64 13.17 -20.45
N GLY A 203 -3.17 14.35 -20.05
CA GLY A 203 -3.56 15.64 -20.63
C GLY A 203 -3.08 15.85 -22.07
N ILE A 204 -1.88 15.39 -22.41
CA ILE A 204 -1.36 15.41 -23.80
C ILE A 204 -2.25 14.55 -24.70
N ARG A 205 -2.69 13.37 -24.25
CA ARG A 205 -3.57 12.52 -25.06
C ARG A 205 -4.90 13.23 -25.37
N PHE A 206 -5.58 13.79 -24.36
CA PHE A 206 -6.79 14.59 -24.59
C PHE A 206 -6.56 15.81 -25.50
N LEU A 207 -5.36 16.40 -25.48
CA LEU A 207 -5.02 17.51 -26.38
C LEU A 207 -4.87 17.07 -27.85
N VAL A 208 -4.34 15.87 -28.09
CA VAL A 208 -4.25 15.27 -29.45
C VAL A 208 -5.64 14.83 -29.94
N GLU A 209 -6.51 14.38 -29.02
CA GLU A 209 -7.91 14.01 -29.27
C GLU A 209 -8.87 15.23 -29.36
N ASP A 210 -8.36 16.46 -29.49
CA ASP A 210 -9.14 17.72 -29.54
C ASP A 210 -10.03 18.02 -28.29
N PHE A 211 -9.90 17.27 -27.20
CA PHE A 211 -10.62 17.45 -25.93
C PHE A 211 -9.93 18.47 -25.00
N TYR A 212 -9.95 19.74 -25.40
CA TYR A 212 -9.19 20.82 -24.74
C TYR A 212 -9.58 21.08 -23.27
N ASP A 213 -10.83 20.89 -22.86
CA ASP A 213 -11.24 21.09 -21.46
C ASP A 213 -10.81 19.92 -20.57
N GLU A 214 -10.89 18.69 -21.07
CA GLU A 214 -10.34 17.49 -20.43
C GLU A 214 -8.83 17.62 -20.27
N ALA A 215 -8.12 18.05 -21.32
CA ALA A 215 -6.69 18.32 -21.29
C ALA A 215 -6.34 19.36 -20.22
N LEU A 216 -7.01 20.53 -20.22
CA LEU A 216 -6.82 21.56 -19.19
C LEU A 216 -7.14 21.05 -17.78
N LYS A 217 -8.15 20.18 -17.62
CA LYS A 217 -8.53 19.56 -16.34
C LYS A 217 -7.48 18.57 -15.84
N ARG A 218 -6.82 17.82 -16.73
CA ARG A 218 -5.68 16.94 -16.39
C ARG A 218 -4.43 17.74 -16.05
N PHE A 219 -4.04 18.70 -16.90
CA PHE A 219 -2.89 19.58 -16.63
C PHE A 219 -3.03 20.37 -15.33
N LYS A 220 -4.22 20.91 -15.01
CA LYS A 220 -4.49 21.60 -13.74
C LYS A 220 -4.41 20.67 -12.51
N LYS A 221 -4.63 19.36 -12.65
CA LYS A 221 -4.40 18.39 -11.57
C LYS A 221 -2.93 18.04 -11.44
N SER A 222 -2.27 17.74 -12.56
CA SER A 222 -0.83 17.51 -12.65
C SER A 222 -0.01 18.62 -11.98
N LEU A 223 -0.32 19.89 -12.29
CA LEU A 223 0.34 21.07 -11.72
C LEU A 223 0.20 21.21 -10.20
N LYS A 224 -0.81 20.60 -9.57
CA LYS A 224 -0.98 20.59 -8.11
C LYS A 224 -0.14 19.52 -7.41
N LEU A 225 0.30 18.50 -8.15
CA LEU A 225 1.08 17.38 -7.63
C LEU A 225 2.58 17.60 -7.84
N ALA A 226 2.96 18.20 -8.98
CA ALA A 226 4.35 18.42 -9.37
C ALA A 226 5.16 19.22 -8.34
N LYS A 227 6.42 18.81 -8.17
CA LYS A 227 7.45 19.35 -7.28
C LYS A 227 8.69 19.80 -8.06
N LYS A 228 9.09 19.07 -9.11
CA LYS A 228 10.26 19.43 -9.91
C LYS A 228 9.98 20.65 -10.78
N SER A 229 10.96 21.55 -10.88
CA SER A 229 10.84 22.81 -11.63
C SER A 229 10.59 22.61 -13.13
N HIS A 230 11.24 21.61 -13.76
CA HIS A 230 11.03 21.31 -15.19
C HIS A 230 9.60 20.85 -15.47
N THR A 231 9.10 19.86 -14.73
CA THR A 231 7.74 19.33 -14.84
C THR A 231 6.70 20.45 -14.69
N ILE A 232 6.89 21.33 -13.69
CA ILE A 232 6.04 22.52 -13.50
C ILE A 232 6.08 23.46 -14.73
N GLY A 233 7.23 23.64 -15.37
CA GLY A 233 7.40 24.40 -16.61
C GLY A 233 6.67 23.76 -17.80
N ASP A 234 6.86 22.47 -18.03
CA ASP A 234 6.27 21.72 -19.14
C ASP A 234 4.74 21.66 -19.04
N ILE A 235 4.20 21.46 -17.83
CA ILE A 235 2.76 21.52 -17.57
C ILE A 235 2.21 22.93 -17.84
N LYS A 236 2.89 24.00 -17.38
CA LYS A 236 2.48 25.38 -17.64
C LYS A 236 2.48 25.70 -19.15
N SER A 237 3.52 25.32 -19.86
CA SER A 237 3.62 25.44 -21.32
C SER A 237 2.46 24.73 -22.03
N SER A 238 2.14 23.51 -21.59
CA SER A 238 1.02 22.70 -22.10
C SER A 238 -0.34 23.35 -21.85
N ILE A 239 -0.54 23.98 -20.68
CA ILE A 239 -1.76 24.74 -20.35
C ILE A 239 -1.91 25.94 -21.28
N GLU A 240 -0.88 26.76 -21.46
CA GLU A 240 -0.98 27.96 -22.30
C GLU A 240 -1.13 27.61 -23.79
N LYS A 241 -0.48 26.55 -24.28
CA LYS A 241 -0.73 26.01 -25.63
C LYS A 241 -2.19 25.61 -25.80
N THR A 242 -2.74 24.87 -24.85
CA THR A 242 -4.14 24.37 -24.91
C THR A 242 -5.16 25.51 -24.86
N LYS A 243 -4.95 26.53 -24.01
CA LYS A 243 -5.79 27.75 -24.01
C LYS A 243 -5.82 28.44 -25.37
N LYS A 244 -4.64 28.64 -25.99
CA LYS A 244 -4.52 29.32 -27.29
C LYS A 244 -5.27 28.57 -28.39
N LEU A 245 -5.13 27.24 -28.43
CA LEU A 245 -5.88 26.39 -29.37
C LEU A 245 -7.39 26.50 -29.15
N LYS A 246 -7.87 26.36 -27.90
CA LYS A 246 -9.30 26.52 -27.58
C LYS A 246 -9.86 27.89 -28.00
N ILE A 247 -9.14 28.98 -27.72
CA ILE A 247 -9.58 30.35 -28.11
C ILE A 247 -9.61 30.51 -29.64
N SER A 248 -8.68 29.88 -30.36
CA SER A 248 -8.68 29.86 -31.83
C SER A 248 -9.87 29.10 -32.41
N ASP A 249 -10.22 27.95 -31.84
CA ASP A 249 -11.41 27.18 -32.26
C ASP A 249 -12.72 27.89 -31.92
N GLU A 250 -12.81 28.53 -30.75
CA GLU A 250 -13.95 29.39 -30.41
C GLU A 250 -14.11 30.58 -31.36
N LYS A 251 -13.01 31.12 -31.92
CA LYS A 251 -13.06 32.13 -32.98
C LYS A 251 -13.57 31.52 -34.30
N ALA A 252 -13.05 30.35 -34.69
CA ALA A 252 -13.49 29.65 -35.90
C ALA A 252 -14.98 29.29 -35.88
N LEU A 253 -15.49 28.81 -34.73
CA LEU A 253 -16.90 28.50 -34.55
C LEU A 253 -17.81 29.74 -34.63
N ARG A 254 -17.35 30.91 -34.19
CA ARG A 254 -18.08 32.19 -34.37
C ARG A 254 -18.12 32.61 -35.84
N LEU A 255 -16.99 32.53 -36.55
CA LEU A 255 -16.90 32.84 -37.98
C LEU A 255 -17.72 31.89 -38.85
N LEU A 256 -17.76 30.60 -38.49
CA LEU A 256 -18.67 29.61 -39.07
C LEU A 256 -20.15 30.00 -38.85
N GLN A 257 -20.53 30.41 -37.65
CA GLN A 257 -21.89 30.91 -37.36
C GLN A 257 -22.21 32.25 -38.03
N GLU A 258 -21.22 33.08 -38.36
CA GLU A 258 -21.40 34.29 -39.18
C GLU A 258 -21.66 33.91 -40.64
N GLY A 259 -20.83 33.05 -41.25
CA GLY A 259 -21.06 32.54 -42.60
C GLY A 259 -22.40 31.80 -42.75
N GLU A 260 -22.79 30.96 -41.77
CA GLU A 260 -24.10 30.28 -41.73
C GLU A 260 -25.31 31.24 -41.67
N LYS A 261 -25.11 32.52 -41.29
CA LYS A 261 -26.15 33.58 -41.37
C LYS A 261 -26.13 34.29 -42.71
N LEU A 262 -24.95 34.56 -43.26
CA LEU A 262 -24.77 35.20 -44.57
C LEU A 262 -25.33 34.32 -45.71
N VAL A 263 -25.08 33.00 -45.68
CA VAL A 263 -25.71 32.03 -46.60
C VAL A 263 -27.24 32.11 -46.59
N LYS A 264 -27.85 32.28 -45.40
CA LYS A 264 -29.32 32.39 -45.27
C LYS A 264 -29.90 33.68 -45.87
N ARG A 265 -29.05 34.69 -46.10
CA ARG A 265 -29.40 35.93 -46.81
C ARG A 265 -29.01 35.91 -48.30
N LYS A 266 -28.36 34.84 -48.76
CA LYS A 266 -27.71 34.72 -50.08
C LYS A 266 -26.50 35.65 -50.28
N GLU A 267 -25.89 36.11 -49.19
CA GLU A 267 -24.68 36.93 -49.17
C GLU A 267 -23.44 36.02 -49.33
N TYR A 268 -23.34 35.31 -50.46
CA TYR A 268 -22.45 34.16 -50.63
C TYR A 268 -20.94 34.50 -50.64
N ASP A 269 -20.52 35.59 -51.28
CA ASP A 269 -19.11 36.01 -51.31
C ASP A 269 -18.59 36.37 -49.90
N GLU A 270 -19.44 37.05 -49.11
CA GLU A 270 -19.15 37.37 -47.72
C GLU A 270 -19.14 36.13 -46.83
N ALA A 271 -20.04 35.18 -47.06
CA ALA A 271 -20.07 33.90 -46.37
C ALA A 271 -18.80 33.07 -46.66
N LEU A 272 -18.37 33.01 -47.93
CA LEU A 272 -17.15 32.33 -48.36
C LEU A 272 -15.91 32.94 -47.68
N ARG A 273 -15.79 34.28 -47.68
CA ARG A 273 -14.74 34.99 -46.94
C ARG A 273 -14.74 34.61 -45.46
N LYS A 274 -15.91 34.59 -44.82
CA LYS A 274 -16.04 34.21 -43.39
C LYS A 274 -15.66 32.76 -43.12
N TYR A 275 -15.96 31.84 -44.03
CA TYR A 275 -15.51 30.46 -43.91
C TYR A 275 -13.99 30.31 -44.14
N MET A 276 -13.38 31.09 -45.04
CA MET A 276 -11.92 31.12 -45.19
C MET A 276 -11.22 31.70 -43.95
N GLU A 277 -11.74 32.78 -43.36
CA GLU A 277 -11.28 33.29 -42.05
C GLU A 277 -11.44 32.22 -40.94
N ALA A 278 -12.53 31.46 -40.96
CA ALA A 278 -12.78 30.39 -40.00
C ALA A 278 -11.77 29.24 -40.17
N ALA A 279 -11.47 28.82 -41.41
CA ALA A 279 -10.57 27.72 -41.72
C ALA A 279 -9.15 27.98 -41.18
N VAL A 280 -8.66 29.22 -41.29
CA VAL A 280 -7.34 29.64 -40.74
C VAL A 280 -7.32 29.64 -39.21
N ALA A 281 -8.46 29.88 -38.56
CA ALA A 281 -8.58 29.85 -37.10
C ALA A 281 -8.88 28.46 -36.51
N ALA A 282 -9.43 27.54 -37.32
CA ALA A 282 -9.91 26.24 -36.86
C ALA A 282 -8.75 25.30 -36.50
N THR A 283 -8.78 24.79 -35.27
CA THR A 283 -7.75 23.90 -34.72
C THR A 283 -8.26 22.47 -34.62
N LYS A 284 -9.52 22.28 -34.20
CA LYS A 284 -10.14 20.97 -34.16
C LYS A 284 -10.39 20.41 -35.56
N SER A 285 -10.23 19.09 -35.66
CA SER A 285 -10.66 18.25 -36.78
C SER A 285 -12.11 18.56 -37.19
N GLN A 286 -13.08 18.26 -36.33
CA GLN A 286 -14.52 18.46 -36.59
C GLN A 286 -14.88 19.91 -36.99
N THR A 287 -14.20 20.91 -36.44
CA THR A 287 -14.42 22.32 -36.79
C THR A 287 -13.93 22.61 -38.20
N ARG A 288 -12.74 22.11 -38.59
CA ARG A 288 -12.22 22.19 -39.97
C ARG A 288 -13.13 21.48 -40.96
N ASP A 289 -13.57 20.26 -40.66
CA ASP A 289 -14.44 19.47 -41.55
C ASP A 289 -15.77 20.19 -41.84
N ARG A 290 -16.40 20.75 -40.81
CA ARG A 290 -17.63 21.56 -40.95
C ARG A 290 -17.43 22.82 -41.79
N ILE A 291 -16.25 23.45 -41.72
CA ILE A 291 -15.97 24.65 -42.50
C ILE A 291 -15.75 24.27 -43.97
N SER A 292 -14.94 23.25 -44.25
CA SER A 292 -14.67 22.76 -45.61
C SER A 292 -15.96 22.38 -46.35
N ALA A 293 -16.83 21.59 -45.73
CA ALA A 293 -18.12 21.19 -46.33
C ALA A 293 -19.07 22.37 -46.61
N ASN A 294 -18.94 23.49 -45.89
CA ASN A 294 -19.71 24.71 -46.17
C ASN A 294 -19.06 25.57 -47.27
N ILE A 295 -17.74 25.56 -47.43
CA ILE A 295 -17.02 26.19 -48.55
C ILE A 295 -17.39 25.47 -49.86
N GLU A 296 -17.25 24.15 -49.90
CA GLU A 296 -17.61 23.31 -51.05
C GLU A 296 -19.08 23.52 -51.46
N ARG A 297 -19.98 23.63 -50.47
CA ARG A 297 -21.40 23.88 -50.70
C ARG A 297 -21.70 25.26 -51.32
N ILE A 298 -20.95 26.32 -50.97
CA ILE A 298 -21.10 27.62 -51.64
C ILE A 298 -20.57 27.56 -53.07
N GLN A 299 -19.46 26.85 -53.31
CA GLN A 299 -18.83 26.71 -54.63
C GLN A 299 -19.66 25.89 -55.64
N GLN A 300 -20.84 25.40 -55.25
CA GLN A 300 -21.80 24.64 -56.06
C GLN A 300 -23.13 25.39 -56.27
N MET A 301 -23.23 26.67 -55.90
CA MET A 301 -24.44 27.51 -56.00
C MET A 301 -24.36 28.57 -57.09
#